data_AF-A0A418SRV2-F1
#
_entry.id   AF-A0A418SRV2-F1
#
_cell.length_a   1.000
_cell.length_b   1.000
_cell.length_c   1.000
_cell.angle_alpha   90.00
_cell.angle_beta   90.00
_cell.angle_gamma   90.00
#
_symmetry.space_group_name_H-M   'P 1'
#
loop_
_entity.id
_entity.type
_entity.pdbx_description
1 polymer ?
#
loop_
_entity_poly.entity_id
_entity_poly.type
_entity_poly.pdbx_seq_one_letter_code
_entity_poly.pdbx_strand_id
1 'polypeptide(L)' 'MCENVLMAKQAALSFRIPDEMKTALEKAATDDDRSVSSLVMIILRDWLKEHGHQDGT' A
#
# COMPACT_ATOMS: atom_id res chain seq x y z
N MET A 1 -21.86 -13.53 -18.94
CA MET A 1 -21.95 -13.31 -17.49
C MET A 1 -20.53 -13.13 -17.02
N CYS A 2 -20.06 -11.88 -16.88
CA CYS A 2 -18.68 -11.60 -16.49
C CYS A 2 -18.60 -11.65 -14.96
N GLU A 3 -17.78 -12.55 -14.45
CA GLU A 3 -17.65 -12.84 -13.03
C GLU A 3 -17.06 -11.65 -12.30
N ASN A 4 -17.90 -11.03 -11.46
CA ASN A 4 -17.57 -9.90 -10.63
C ASN A 4 -16.69 -10.41 -9.49
N VAL A 5 -15.37 -10.47 -9.72
CA VAL A 5 -14.38 -10.81 -8.69
C VAL A 5 -14.59 -9.89 -7.49
N LEU A 6 -15.21 -10.43 -6.45
CA LEU A 6 -15.42 -9.80 -5.16
C LEU A 6 -14.03 -9.52 -4.57
N MET A 7 -13.48 -8.33 -4.83
CA MET A 7 -12.44 -7.75 -4.00
C MET A 7 -12.99 -7.75 -2.57
N ALA A 8 -12.51 -8.69 -1.75
CA ALA A 8 -12.78 -8.74 -0.32
C ALA A 8 -12.66 -7.31 0.20
N LYS A 9 -13.71 -6.81 0.90
CA LYS A 9 -13.83 -5.40 1.34
C LYS A 9 -12.50 -4.91 1.89
N GLN A 10 -11.71 -4.24 1.04
CA GLN A 10 -10.44 -3.68 1.46
C GLN A 10 -10.80 -2.49 2.34
N ALA A 11 -10.39 -2.52 3.61
CA ALA A 11 -10.55 -1.38 4.48
C ALA A 11 -9.76 -0.22 3.88
N ALA A 12 -10.47 0.80 3.38
CA ALA A 12 -9.84 1.98 2.83
C ALA A 12 -9.20 2.79 3.96
N LEU A 13 -7.88 2.85 3.97
CA LEU A 13 -7.13 3.72 4.88
C LEU A 13 -6.95 5.09 4.22
N SER A 14 -7.73 6.08 4.67
CA SER A 14 -7.62 7.46 4.22
C SER A 14 -6.62 8.23 5.08
N PHE A 15 -5.37 8.31 4.64
CA PHE A 15 -4.35 9.13 5.30
C PHE A 15 -4.30 10.54 4.68
N ARG A 16 -4.16 11.56 5.54
CA ARG A 16 -3.71 12.88 5.10
C ARG A 16 -2.21 12.98 5.35
N ILE A 17 -1.44 12.90 4.27
CA ILE A 17 0.00 13.08 4.28
C ILE A 17 0.37 14.48 3.79
N PRO A 18 1.49 15.06 4.25
CA PRO A 18 2.00 16.30 3.68
C PRO A 18 2.43 16.11 2.23
N ASP A 19 2.38 17.19 1.44
CA ASP A 19 2.62 17.15 -0.01
C ASP A 19 4.05 16.69 -0.37
N GLU A 20 5.03 17.03 0.48
CA GLU A 20 6.42 16.57 0.35
C GLU A 20 6.52 15.04 0.40
N MET A 21 5.75 14.41 1.29
CA MET A 21 5.76 12.97 1.49
C MET A 21 5.06 12.28 0.33
N LYS A 22 3.97 12.86 -0.18
CA LYS A 22 3.29 12.38 -1.38
C LYS A 22 4.24 12.39 -2.58
N THR A 23 4.94 13.49 -2.80
CA THR A 23 5.90 13.63 -3.90
C THR A 23 7.04 12.61 -3.79
N ALA A 24 7.57 12.39 -2.57
CA ALA A 24 8.60 11.38 -2.34
C ALA A 24 8.07 9.96 -2.61
N LEU A 25 6.85 9.66 -2.18
CA LEU A 25 6.17 8.39 -2.45
C LEU A 25 5.92 8.16 -3.95
N GLU A 26 5.49 9.19 -4.69
CA GLU A 26 5.27 9.11 -6.13
C GLU A 26 6.58 8.85 -6.89
N LYS A 27 7.68 9.49 -6.46
CA LYS A 27 9.01 9.22 -7.01
C LYS A 27 9.47 7.78 -6.73
N ALA A 28 9.38 7.34 -5.47
CA ALA A 28 9.76 5.97 -5.10
C ALA A 28 8.91 4.92 -5.82
N ALA A 29 7.62 5.19 -6.01
CA ALA A 29 6.73 4.30 -6.73
C ALA A 29 7.08 4.23 -8.24
N THR A 30 7.44 5.36 -8.83
CA THR A 30 7.91 5.43 -10.23
C THR A 30 9.21 4.66 -10.42
N ASP A 31 10.15 4.76 -9.46
CA ASP A 31 11.43 4.05 -9.49
C ASP A 31 11.26 2.53 -9.39
N ASP A 32 10.28 2.06 -8.60
CA ASP A 32 9.95 0.63 -8.43
C ASP A 32 9.07 0.06 -9.56
N ASP A 33 8.69 0.86 -10.57
CA ASP A 33 7.71 0.52 -11.63
C ASP A 33 6.34 0.09 -11.07
N ARG A 34 5.90 0.70 -9.96
CA ARG A 34 4.67 0.35 -9.25
C ARG A 34 3.81 1.56 -8.92
N SER A 35 2.53 1.32 -8.66
CA SER A 35 1.67 2.37 -8.12
C SER A 35 2.00 2.67 -6.65
N VAL A 36 1.82 3.93 -6.24
CA VAL A 36 2.00 4.39 -4.86
C VAL A 36 1.28 3.49 -3.86
N SER A 37 0.03 3.09 -4.16
CA SER A 37 -0.75 2.21 -3.30
C SER A 37 -0.08 0.86 -3.05
N SER A 38 0.52 0.25 -4.08
CA SER A 38 1.24 -1.03 -3.96
C SER A 38 2.52 -0.87 -3.15
N LEU A 39 3.28 0.20 -3.38
CA LEU A 39 4.48 0.51 -2.61
C LEU A 39 4.14 0.71 -1.12
N VAL A 40 3.12 1.51 -0.83
CA VAL A 40 2.63 1.73 0.55
C VAL A 40 2.20 0.41 1.20
N MET A 41 1.50 -0.45 0.47
CA MET A 41 1.11 -1.78 0.98
C MET A 41 2.31 -2.66 1.32
N ILE A 42 3.39 -2.62 0.52
CA ILE A 42 4.62 -3.36 0.79
C ILE A 42 5.28 -2.79 2.05
N ILE A 43 5.48 -1.48 2.12
CA ILE A 43 6.09 -0.79 3.27
C ILE A 43 5.31 -1.10 4.55
N LEU A 44 3.98 -0.99 4.51
CA LEU A 44 3.14 -1.30 5.67
C LEU A 44 3.24 -2.77 6.06
N ARG A 45 3.20 -3.69 5.10
CA ARG A 45 3.31 -5.12 5.38
C ARG A 45 4.66 -5.47 5.99
N ASP A 46 5.73 -4.92 5.44
CA ASP A 46 7.10 -5.15 5.90
C ASP A 46 7.28 -4.59 7.30
N TRP A 47 6.90 -3.33 7.52
CA TRP A 47 6.93 -2.69 8.83
C TRP A 47 6.12 -3.47 9.88
N LEU A 48 4.90 -3.92 9.54
CA LEU A 48 4.06 -4.71 10.44
C LEU A 48 4.66 -6.08 10.77
N LYS A 49 5.35 -6.71 9.81
CA LYS A 49 6.07 -7.97 10.04
C LYS A 49 7.27 -7.74 10.95
N GLU A 50 8.09 -6.72 10.67
CA GLU A 50 9.26 -6.37 11.47
C GLU A 50 8.92 -6.02 12.91
N HIS A 51 7.75 -5.41 13.13
CA HIS A 51 7.27 -5.03 14.47
C HIS A 51 6.42 -6.12 15.15
N GLY A 52 6.26 -7.30 14.52
CA GLY A 52 5.53 -8.43 15.10
C GLY A 52 4.01 -8.23 15.15
N HIS A 53 3.47 -7.29 14.36
CA HIS A 53 2.03 -7.00 14.28
C HIS A 53 1.29 -7.81 13.22
N GLN A 54 2.00 -8.42 12.26
CA GLN A 54 1.40 -9.29 11.25
C GLN A 54 2.33 -10.48 10.96
N ASP A 55 1.94 -11.67 11.40
CA ASP A 55 2.63 -12.92 11.04
C ASP A 55 2.34 -13.22 9.56
N GLY A 56 3.36 -13.56 8.78
CA GLY A 56 3.24 -13.79 7.33
C GLY A 56 2.38 -15.02 7.02
N THR A 57 1.06 -14.87 7.02
CA THR A 57 0.08 -15.85 6.53
C THR A 57 -0.26 -15.59 5.06
#